data_AF-A0A1E3K4F7-F1
#
_entry.id   AF-A0A1E3K4F7-F1
#
_cell.length_a   1.000
_cell.length_b   1.000
_cell.length_c   1.000
_cell.angle_alpha   90.00
_cell.angle_beta   90.00
_cell.angle_gamma   90.00
#
_symmetry.space_group_name_H-M   'P 1'
#
loop_
_entity.id
_entity.type
_entity.pdbx_description
1 polymer ?
#
loop_
_entity_poly.entity_id
_entity_poly.type
_entity_poly.pdbx_seq_one_letter_code
_entity_poly.pdbx_strand_id
1 'polypeptide(L)'
;MDDASDLWSVKKNEEAAAKKRPKVTAAQLRVQKDLTELDLPSTMKTVFPDPTDVLNFTLTITPDEGIYKGGVFNFSFAIKPEYPHEPPKVRCKEKIYHPNLDLEGNVCLNILREDWKPVLTLSSVMIDAAEDFRRSRETFVHNVKQAMRGGYVGSEKFDKVLA
;
A
#
# COMPACT_ATOMS: atom_id res chain seq x y z
N MET A 1 -20.66 -56.67 12.37
CA MET A 1 -19.84 -55.79 13.22
C MET A 1 -18.52 -55.79 12.49
N ASP A 2 -18.17 -54.84 11.61
CA ASP A 2 -18.28 -53.38 11.66
C ASP A 2 -18.14 -52.82 10.23
N ASP A 3 -19.18 -52.25 9.62
CA ASP A 3 -19.09 -51.62 8.27
C ASP A 3 -19.72 -50.21 8.24
N ALA A 4 -20.24 -49.72 9.37
CA ALA A 4 -20.90 -48.40 9.47
C ALA A 4 -19.94 -47.28 9.94
N SER A 5 -18.80 -47.65 10.52
CA SER A 5 -17.84 -46.74 11.16
C SER A 5 -16.97 -45.99 10.14
N ASP A 6 -16.74 -46.58 8.96
CA ASP A 6 -15.89 -46.01 7.91
C ASP A 6 -16.63 -44.96 7.07
N LEU A 7 -17.93 -45.15 6.80
CA LEU A 7 -18.76 -44.18 6.07
C LEU A 7 -18.95 -42.86 6.83
N TRP A 8 -19.03 -42.92 8.16
CA TRP A 8 -19.14 -41.72 9.01
C TRP A 8 -17.82 -40.94 9.10
N SER A 9 -16.69 -41.65 9.04
CA SER A 9 -15.35 -41.06 9.17
C SER A 9 -14.92 -40.32 7.89
N VAL A 10 -15.27 -40.85 6.71
CA VAL A 10 -15.02 -40.18 5.42
C VAL A 10 -15.86 -38.91 5.30
N LYS A 11 -17.13 -38.96 5.70
CA LYS A 11 -18.04 -37.79 5.63
C LYS A 11 -17.61 -36.66 6.57
N LYS A 12 -17.15 -36.98 7.78
CA LYS A 12 -16.55 -36.00 8.70
C LYS A 12 -15.26 -35.39 8.16
N ASN A 13 -14.46 -36.14 7.41
CA ASN A 13 -13.23 -35.65 6.80
C ASN A 13 -13.52 -34.75 5.58
N GLU A 14 -14.53 -35.07 4.76
CA GLU A 14 -15.02 -34.23 3.68
C GLU A 14 -15.65 -32.92 4.20
N GLU A 15 -16.44 -32.97 5.28
CA GLU A 15 -17.02 -31.78 5.92
C GLU A 15 -15.97 -30.91 6.64
N ALA A 16 -14.87 -31.51 7.12
CA ALA A 16 -13.72 -30.79 7.67
C ALA A 16 -12.84 -30.15 6.58
N ALA A 17 -12.68 -30.82 5.44
CA ALA A 17 -11.96 -30.29 4.28
C ALA A 17 -12.75 -29.18 3.54
N ALA A 18 -14.08 -29.23 3.56
CA ALA A 18 -14.94 -28.19 2.99
C ALA A 18 -14.97 -26.88 3.82
N LYS A 19 -14.41 -26.86 5.04
CA LYS A 19 -14.51 -25.75 6.00
C LYS A 19 -13.42 -24.67 5.93
N LYS A 20 -12.58 -24.61 4.89
CA LYS A 20 -11.51 -23.59 4.80
C LYS A 20 -11.37 -22.88 3.46
N ARG A 21 -12.48 -22.57 2.77
CA ARG A 21 -12.46 -21.43 1.84
C ARG A 21 -12.86 -20.19 2.63
N PRO A 22 -11.96 -19.23 2.87
CA PRO A 22 -12.35 -17.99 3.52
C PRO A 22 -13.47 -17.36 2.70
N LYS A 23 -14.60 -17.06 3.35
CA LYS A 23 -15.69 -16.32 2.71
C LYS A 23 -15.11 -14.97 2.29
N VAL A 24 -15.17 -14.66 0.99
CA VAL A 24 -14.71 -13.37 0.46
C VAL A 24 -15.44 -12.25 1.20
N THR A 25 -14.70 -11.36 1.84
CA THR A 25 -15.27 -10.26 2.62
C THR A 25 -15.73 -9.12 1.68
N ALA A 26 -16.62 -8.24 2.16
CA ALA A 26 -17.03 -7.06 1.40
C ALA A 26 -15.82 -6.17 1.03
N ALA A 27 -14.88 -6.00 1.96
CA ALA A 27 -13.61 -5.32 1.71
C ALA A 27 -12.80 -5.99 0.59
N GLN A 28 -12.69 -7.32 0.60
CA GLN A 28 -11.96 -8.06 -0.44
C GLN A 28 -12.63 -7.94 -1.81
N LEU A 29 -13.96 -8.02 -1.89
CA LEU A 29 -14.70 -7.77 -3.14
C LEU A 29 -14.46 -6.35 -3.66
N ARG A 30 -14.49 -5.37 -2.76
CA ARG A 30 -14.26 -3.97 -3.13
C ARG A 30 -12.82 -3.74 -3.61
N VAL A 31 -11.82 -4.26 -2.89
CA VAL A 31 -10.41 -4.15 -3.30
C VAL A 31 -10.17 -4.84 -4.64
N GLN A 32 -10.74 -6.02 -4.87
CA GLN A 32 -10.62 -6.69 -6.17
C GLN A 32 -11.18 -5.84 -7.31
N LYS A 33 -12.31 -5.17 -7.09
CA LYS A 33 -12.85 -4.21 -8.08
C LYS A 33 -11.88 -3.06 -8.30
N ASP A 34 -11.43 -2.39 -7.25
CA ASP A 34 -10.51 -1.26 -7.33
C ASP A 34 -9.18 -1.61 -8.01
N LEU A 35 -8.67 -2.84 -7.80
CA LEU A 35 -7.46 -3.34 -8.45
C LEU A 35 -7.68 -3.71 -9.93
N THR A 36 -8.89 -4.13 -10.31
CA THR A 36 -9.22 -4.43 -11.71
C THR A 36 -9.34 -3.15 -12.54
N GLU A 37 -9.82 -2.07 -11.92
CA GLU A 37 -9.97 -0.74 -12.53
C GLU A 37 -8.69 0.11 -12.39
N LEU A 38 -7.59 -0.50 -11.94
CA LEU A 38 -6.34 0.17 -11.68
C LEU A 38 -5.60 0.50 -12.99
N ASP A 39 -5.59 1.77 -13.36
CA ASP A 39 -4.78 2.32 -14.45
C ASP A 39 -3.68 3.21 -13.86
N LEU A 40 -2.47 2.67 -13.76
CA LEU A 40 -1.34 3.38 -13.14
C LEU A 40 -0.37 3.91 -14.20
N PRO A 41 0.19 5.11 -13.99
CA PRO A 41 1.26 5.63 -14.84
C PRO A 41 2.51 4.76 -14.73
N SER A 42 3.39 4.85 -15.74
CA SER A 42 4.65 4.10 -15.78
C SER A 42 5.61 4.37 -14.59
N THR A 43 5.39 5.48 -13.88
CA THR A 43 6.12 5.84 -12.66
C THR A 43 5.66 5.06 -11.44
N MET A 44 4.64 4.21 -11.54
CA MET A 44 4.11 3.43 -10.44
C MET A 44 4.09 1.94 -10.76
N LYS A 45 4.32 1.12 -9.73
CA LYS A 45 4.22 -0.33 -9.84
C LYS A 45 3.71 -0.93 -8.55
N THR A 46 2.70 -1.81 -8.62
CA THR A 46 2.24 -2.60 -7.48
C THR A 46 2.94 -3.96 -7.42
N VAL A 47 3.21 -4.42 -6.21
CA VAL A 47 3.79 -5.74 -5.92
C VAL A 47 2.98 -6.38 -4.80
N PHE A 48 2.44 -7.56 -5.08
CA PHE A 48 1.70 -8.39 -4.13
C PHE A 48 2.61 -9.55 -3.71
N PRO A 49 3.16 -9.54 -2.47
CA PRO A 49 4.06 -10.60 -2.01
C PRO A 49 3.38 -11.96 -1.95
N ASP A 50 2.09 -11.97 -1.58
CA ASP A 50 1.24 -13.15 -1.58
C ASP A 50 0.09 -12.92 -2.59
N PRO A 51 -0.01 -13.74 -3.66
CA PRO A 51 -1.08 -13.60 -4.66
C PRO A 51 -2.48 -13.90 -4.11
N THR A 52 -2.57 -14.53 -2.94
CA THR A 52 -3.84 -14.82 -2.26
C THR A 52 -4.28 -13.71 -1.30
N ASP A 53 -3.35 -12.82 -0.92
CA ASP A 53 -3.61 -11.66 -0.08
C ASP A 53 -3.56 -10.36 -0.89
N VAL A 54 -4.70 -10.00 -1.47
CA VAL A 54 -4.87 -8.73 -2.20
C VAL A 54 -5.02 -7.52 -1.28
N LEU A 55 -5.16 -7.73 0.05
CA LEU A 55 -5.37 -6.66 1.03
C LEU A 55 -4.05 -6.07 1.53
N ASN A 56 -2.91 -6.73 1.27
CA ASN A 56 -1.61 -6.23 1.65
C ASN A 56 -0.67 -6.24 0.45
N PHE A 57 -0.24 -5.05 0.02
CA PHE A 57 0.64 -4.92 -1.13
C PHE A 57 1.59 -3.74 -0.97
N THR A 58 2.61 -3.68 -1.83
CA THR A 58 3.53 -2.56 -1.92
C THR A 58 3.29 -1.81 -3.21
N LEU A 59 3.21 -0.48 -3.13
CA LEU A 59 3.28 0.43 -4.28
C LEU A 59 4.69 1.02 -4.34
N THR A 60 5.37 0.86 -5.46
CA THR A 60 6.61 1.57 -5.75
C THR A 60 6.30 2.79 -6.61
N ILE A 61 6.75 3.96 -6.19
CA ILE A 61 6.65 5.22 -6.95
C ILE A 61 8.07 5.63 -7.35
N THR A 62 8.26 5.92 -8.64
CA THR A 62 9.51 6.39 -9.25
C THR A 62 9.24 7.70 -10.00
N PRO A 63 9.31 8.86 -9.33
CA PRO A 63 9.02 10.14 -9.97
C PRO A 63 9.99 10.43 -11.13
N ASP A 64 9.45 10.88 -12.25
CA ASP A 64 10.16 11.25 -13.48
C ASP A 64 10.34 12.77 -13.65
N GLU A 65 9.70 13.54 -12.78
CA GLU A 65 9.76 15.00 -12.69
C GLU A 65 9.78 15.48 -11.22
N GLY A 66 9.87 16.80 -11.03
CA GLY A 66 9.93 17.40 -9.71
C GLY A 66 11.25 17.16 -8.96
N ILE A 67 11.26 17.49 -7.67
CA ILE A 67 12.49 17.50 -6.86
C ILE A 67 12.92 16.11 -6.39
N TYR A 68 12.01 15.14 -6.40
CA TYR A 68 12.26 13.73 -6.06
C TYR A 68 12.54 12.86 -7.29
N LYS A 69 12.72 13.47 -8.47
CA LYS A 69 13.04 12.77 -9.71
C LYS A 69 14.21 11.81 -9.54
N GLY A 70 14.03 10.58 -10.02
CA GLY A 70 15.04 9.51 -9.97
C GLY A 70 15.16 8.80 -8.63
N GLY A 71 14.33 9.16 -7.63
CA GLY A 71 14.15 8.38 -6.42
C GLY A 71 13.21 7.19 -6.63
N VAL A 72 13.37 6.16 -5.81
CA VAL A 72 12.47 5.00 -5.73
C VAL A 72 11.91 4.91 -4.32
N PHE A 73 10.59 4.97 -4.20
CA PHE A 73 9.88 5.04 -2.91
C PHE A 73 8.87 3.91 -2.79
N ASN A 74 8.92 3.14 -1.70
CA ASN A 74 8.03 2.00 -1.49
C ASN A 74 7.02 2.30 -0.39
N PHE A 75 5.74 2.16 -0.72
CA PHE A 75 4.62 2.35 0.19
C PHE A 75 3.94 1.02 0.47
N SER A 76 3.86 0.62 1.73
CA SER A 76 3.02 -0.51 2.13
C SER A 76 1.57 -0.06 2.28
N PHE A 77 0.67 -0.76 1.60
CA PHE A 77 -0.77 -0.65 1.76
C PHE A 77 -1.26 -1.84 2.57
N ALA A 78 -2.02 -1.57 3.64
CA ALA A 78 -2.72 -2.56 4.43
C ALA A 78 -4.20 -2.19 4.53
N ILE A 79 -5.05 -2.98 3.89
CA ILE A 79 -6.50 -2.77 3.86
C ILE A 79 -7.15 -3.56 4.99
N LYS A 80 -7.92 -2.86 5.82
CA LYS A 80 -8.67 -3.46 6.93
C LYS A 80 -10.05 -3.98 6.49
N PRO A 81 -10.70 -4.88 7.25
CA PRO A 81 -12.04 -5.38 6.94
C PRO A 81 -13.13 -4.30 6.81
N GLU A 82 -12.93 -3.13 7.41
CA GLU A 82 -13.87 -2.01 7.38
C GLU A 82 -13.83 -1.21 6.07
N TYR A 83 -12.90 -1.51 5.16
CA TYR A 83 -12.84 -0.87 3.85
C TYR A 83 -14.11 -1.15 3.03
N PRO A 84 -14.71 -0.14 2.36
CA PRO A 84 -14.23 1.22 2.11
C PRO A 84 -14.70 2.28 3.13
N HIS A 85 -15.34 1.89 4.24
CA HIS A 85 -15.79 2.85 5.25
C HIS A 85 -14.60 3.51 5.96
N GLU A 86 -13.57 2.73 6.24
CA GLU A 86 -12.26 3.22 6.70
C GLU A 86 -11.25 3.25 5.56
N PRO A 87 -10.31 4.22 5.53
CA PRO A 87 -9.26 4.29 4.53
C PRO A 87 -8.25 3.14 4.65
N PRO A 88 -7.49 2.84 3.58
CA PRO A 88 -6.35 1.95 3.67
C PRO A 88 -5.26 2.55 4.56
N LYS A 89 -4.53 1.71 5.32
CA LYS A 89 -3.34 2.17 6.04
C LYS A 89 -2.16 2.20 5.06
N VAL A 90 -1.59 3.38 4.84
CA VAL A 90 -0.45 3.59 3.94
C VAL A 90 0.77 4.06 4.74
N ARG A 91 1.95 3.48 4.45
CA ARG A 91 3.21 3.83 5.11
C ARG A 91 4.38 3.75 4.12
N CYS A 92 5.24 4.76 4.10
CA CYS A 92 6.51 4.72 3.38
C CYS A 92 7.51 3.83 4.12
N LYS A 93 8.21 2.95 3.39
CA LYS A 93 9.18 2.02 3.98
C LYS A 93 10.53 2.69 4.24
N GLU A 94 10.91 3.62 3.39
CA GLU A 94 12.15 4.38 3.52
C GLU A 94 11.95 5.63 4.37
N LYS A 95 12.98 6.01 5.13
CA LYS A 95 13.02 7.29 5.84
C LYS A 95 13.37 8.40 4.84
N ILE A 96 12.36 9.17 4.44
CA ILE A 96 12.46 10.23 3.42
C ILE A 96 12.24 11.60 4.05
N TYR A 97 12.98 12.60 3.56
CA TYR A 97 12.71 13.99 3.87
C TYR A 97 11.58 14.52 2.97
N HIS A 98 10.33 14.48 3.46
CA HIS A 98 9.15 14.96 2.74
C HIS A 98 8.18 15.67 3.71
N PRO A 99 7.55 16.82 3.36
CA PRO A 99 6.64 17.53 4.26
C PRO A 99 5.45 16.71 4.77
N ASN A 100 4.93 15.81 3.93
CA ASN A 100 3.79 14.92 4.25
C ASN A 100 4.19 13.54 4.80
N LEU A 101 5.47 13.30 5.08
CA LEU A 101 5.95 12.08 5.72
C LEU A 101 6.64 12.41 7.03
N ASP A 102 6.30 11.65 8.08
CA ASP A 102 7.12 11.66 9.29
C ASP A 102 8.31 10.68 9.18
N LEU A 103 9.17 10.68 10.20
CA LEU A 103 10.36 9.83 10.25
C LEU A 103 10.05 8.34 10.45
N GLU A 104 8.82 8.00 10.81
CA GLU A 104 8.35 6.60 10.94
C GLU A 104 7.72 6.09 9.63
N GLY A 105 7.53 6.99 8.66
CA GLY A 105 6.97 6.73 7.35
C GLY A 105 5.45 6.89 7.28
N ASN A 106 4.80 7.45 8.29
CA ASN A 106 3.36 7.70 8.24
C ASN A 106 3.06 8.81 7.24
N VAL A 107 2.04 8.58 6.41
CA VAL A 107 1.62 9.49 5.34
C VAL A 107 0.54 10.44 5.87
N CYS A 108 0.72 11.74 5.62
CA CYS A 108 -0.22 12.81 5.98
C CYS A 108 -0.90 13.39 4.74
N LEU A 109 -1.67 12.57 4.04
CA LEU A 109 -2.57 13.01 2.96
C LEU A 109 -3.99 13.14 3.51
N ASN A 110 -4.68 14.24 3.21
CA ASN A 110 -6.02 14.50 3.74
C ASN A 110 -7.03 13.41 3.33
N ILE A 111 -6.88 12.86 2.12
CA ILE A 111 -7.73 11.77 1.63
C ILE A 111 -7.57 10.47 2.42
N LEU A 112 -6.51 10.31 3.21
CA LEU A 112 -6.33 9.17 4.12
C LEU A 112 -6.84 9.48 5.55
N ARG A 113 -7.44 10.65 5.76
CA ARG A 113 -7.88 11.17 7.06
C ARG A 113 -9.27 11.81 6.93
N GLU A 114 -9.39 13.11 7.15
CA GLU A 114 -10.66 13.83 7.20
C GLU A 114 -11.43 13.88 5.88
N ASP A 115 -10.74 13.81 4.74
CA ASP A 115 -11.36 13.87 3.41
C ASP A 115 -11.64 12.47 2.83
N TRP A 116 -11.38 11.39 3.59
CA TRP A 116 -11.72 10.04 3.17
C TRP A 116 -13.23 9.90 2.98
N LYS A 117 -13.62 9.35 1.82
CA LYS A 117 -15.00 9.01 1.53
C LYS A 117 -15.02 7.61 0.90
N PRO A 118 -16.02 6.76 1.22
CA PRO A 118 -16.10 5.41 0.64
C PRO A 118 -16.19 5.35 -0.89
N VAL A 119 -16.45 6.49 -1.54
CA VAL A 119 -16.44 6.64 -3.01
C VAL A 119 -15.02 6.70 -3.59
N LEU A 120 -14.02 7.07 -2.79
CA LEU A 120 -12.61 7.08 -3.20
C LEU A 120 -12.11 5.64 -3.39
N THR A 121 -11.23 5.45 -4.37
CA THR A 121 -10.67 4.15 -4.72
C THR A 121 -9.20 4.05 -4.34
N LEU A 122 -8.64 2.84 -4.36
CA LEU A 122 -7.20 2.65 -4.23
C LEU A 122 -6.43 3.50 -5.26
N SER A 123 -6.90 3.56 -6.51
CA SER A 123 -6.29 4.38 -7.57
C SER A 123 -6.23 5.86 -7.18
N SER A 124 -7.31 6.43 -6.63
CA SER A 124 -7.32 7.82 -6.14
C SER A 124 -6.24 8.07 -5.10
N VAL A 125 -6.05 7.13 -4.18
CA VAL A 125 -5.01 7.22 -3.14
C VAL A 125 -3.60 7.16 -3.73
N MET A 126 -3.37 6.23 -4.67
CA MET A 126 -2.06 6.08 -5.31
C MET A 126 -1.68 7.31 -6.13
N ILE A 127 -2.64 7.86 -6.88
CA ILE A 127 -2.44 9.05 -7.72
C ILE A 127 -2.11 10.26 -6.86
N ASP A 128 -2.90 10.51 -5.81
CA ASP A 128 -2.66 11.64 -4.90
C ASP A 128 -1.29 11.56 -4.23
N ALA A 129 -0.88 10.34 -3.82
CA ALA A 129 0.45 10.12 -3.26
C ALA A 129 1.58 10.45 -4.26
N ALA A 130 1.47 10.11 -5.55
CA ALA A 130 2.50 10.52 -6.51
C ALA A 130 2.46 12.00 -6.86
N GLU A 131 1.26 12.60 -6.93
CA GLU A 131 1.11 14.03 -7.16
C GLU A 131 1.76 14.86 -6.05
N ASP A 132 1.69 14.40 -4.80
CA ASP A 132 2.34 15.03 -3.66
C ASP A 132 3.88 15.10 -3.84
N PHE A 133 4.47 14.02 -4.37
CA PHE A 133 5.90 13.99 -4.73
C PHE A 133 6.25 14.90 -5.92
N ARG A 134 5.28 15.24 -6.78
CA ARG A 134 5.50 16.18 -7.89
C ARG A 134 5.44 17.64 -7.46
N ARG A 135 4.59 17.97 -6.49
CA ARG A 135 4.21 19.36 -6.15
C ARG A 135 5.09 20.06 -5.10
N SER A 136 6.19 19.46 -4.67
CA SER A 136 6.99 19.98 -3.54
C SER A 136 7.76 21.29 -3.83
N ARG A 137 7.88 22.17 -2.80
CA ARG A 137 8.49 23.52 -2.87
C ARG A 137 10.00 23.52 -3.16
N GLU A 138 10.42 24.45 -4.02
CA GLU A 138 11.81 24.62 -4.46
C GLU A 138 12.80 25.00 -3.34
N THR A 139 12.34 25.66 -2.27
CA THR A 139 13.19 26.12 -1.16
C THR A 139 13.88 24.96 -0.41
N PHE A 140 13.41 23.71 -0.59
CA PHE A 140 13.93 22.52 0.08
C PHE A 140 14.85 21.65 -0.79
N VAL A 141 15.10 22.05 -2.05
CA VAL A 141 15.78 21.21 -3.05
C VAL A 141 17.15 20.71 -2.57
N HIS A 142 17.92 21.55 -1.86
CA HIS A 142 19.23 21.16 -1.34
C HIS A 142 19.12 20.00 -0.35
N ASN A 143 18.24 20.12 0.65
CA ASN A 143 18.04 19.12 1.69
C ASN A 143 17.49 17.81 1.10
N VAL A 144 16.53 17.90 0.16
CA VAL A 144 16.00 16.73 -0.55
C VAL A 144 17.11 15.99 -1.30
N LYS A 145 17.93 16.71 -2.08
CA LYS A 145 19.04 16.11 -2.82
C LYS A 145 20.11 15.48 -1.93
N GLN A 146 20.35 16.04 -0.74
CA GLN A 146 21.27 15.44 0.24
C GLN A 146 20.65 14.19 0.88
N ALA A 147 19.40 14.27 1.33
CA ALA A 147 18.68 13.17 1.95
C ALA A 147 18.56 11.96 1.00
N MET A 148 18.15 12.17 -0.26
CA MET A 148 17.98 11.09 -1.24
C MET A 148 19.28 10.31 -1.55
N ARG A 149 20.45 10.91 -1.30
CA ARG A 149 21.76 10.24 -1.42
C ARG A 149 22.17 9.45 -0.16
N GLY A 150 21.32 9.40 0.85
CA GLY A 150 21.62 8.80 2.16
C GLY A 150 22.35 9.75 3.11
N GLY A 151 22.23 11.06 2.89
CA GLY A 151 22.88 12.11 3.67
C GLY A 151 22.14 12.47 4.96
N TYR A 152 22.64 13.52 5.61
CA TYR A 152 22.04 14.10 6.82
C TYR A 152 21.35 15.42 6.51
N VAL A 153 20.23 15.70 7.17
CA VAL A 153 19.62 17.04 7.23
C VAL A 153 19.49 17.40 8.71
N GLY A 154 20.27 18.38 9.16
CA GLY A 154 20.47 18.61 10.60
C GLY A 154 21.17 17.42 11.24
N SER A 155 20.60 16.87 12.33
CA SER A 155 21.09 15.66 13.01
C SER A 155 20.52 14.35 12.43
N GLU A 156 19.54 14.44 11.54
CA GLU A 156 18.79 13.27 11.06
C GLU A 156 19.44 12.66 9.83
N LYS A 157 19.71 11.35 9.88
CA LYS A 157 20.11 10.55 8.72
C LYS A 157 18.88 10.06 7.96
N PHE A 158 18.95 10.10 6.63
CA PHE A 158 17.92 9.59 5.72
C PHE A 158 18.44 8.42 4.89
N ASP A 159 17.52 7.64 4.33
CA ASP A 159 17.86 6.48 3.49
C ASP A 159 18.28 6.91 2.09
N LYS A 160 19.23 6.18 1.49
CA LYS A 160 19.59 6.36 0.09
C LYS A 160 18.50 5.74 -0.79
N VAL A 161 17.87 6.56 -1.63
CA VAL A 161 16.75 6.15 -2.49
C VAL A 161 16.92 6.48 -3.96
N LEU A 162 18.01 7.15 -4.35
CA LEU A 162 18.38 7.26 -5.75
C LEU A 162 18.77 5.89 -6.30
N ALA A 163 18.19 5.54 -7.44
CA ALA A 163 18.55 4.36 -8.23
C ALA A 163 20.00 4.43 -8.74
#